data_AF-A0A7S0RD18-F1
#
_entry.id   AF-A0A7S0RD18-F1
#
_cell.length_a   1.000
_cell.length_b   1.000
_cell.length_c   1.000
_cell.angle_alpha   90.00
_cell.angle_beta   90.00
_cell.angle_gamma   90.00
#
_symmetry.space_group_name_H-M   'P 1'
#
loop_
_entity.id
_entity.type
_entity.pdbx_description
1 polymer ?
#
loop_
_entity_poly.entity_id
_entity_poly.type
_entity_poly.pdbx_seq_one_letter_code
_entity_poly.pdbx_strand_id
1 'polypeptide(L)'
;LDRPRLSLQETHGGRCFSSFAAAALGERFDALLDPAEARVVAVGRGFLIANKDLSVHHSHLPRALEAMLTERLEAGDARAACPENAVIGVDDAFYVRFRDGHTEWHGPISFSCAVAENPHQLASVAFGESGGWVIVCDDGTIKFDNVPSELAKVLLASQKMGSKQISEVSMGANTQWFVRFNDNSWTGHLVSPELNDVVNFFQASAGDVQGCSL
;
A
#
# COMPACT_ATOMS: atom_id res chain seq x y z
N LEU A 1 -3.65 -31.59 -39.52
CA LEU A 1 -3.60 -30.17 -39.91
C LEU A 1 -3.06 -29.41 -38.71
N ASP A 2 -1.75 -29.22 -38.75
CA ASP A 2 -0.94 -28.45 -37.81
C ASP A 2 -1.19 -26.95 -37.96
N ARG A 3 -1.11 -26.22 -36.83
CA ARG A 3 -0.58 -24.86 -36.62
C ARG A 3 -1.13 -24.27 -35.29
N PRO A 4 -0.43 -23.32 -34.65
CA PRO A 4 0.94 -23.40 -34.15
C PRO A 4 1.02 -22.99 -32.66
N ARG A 5 2.13 -23.33 -32.02
CA ARG A 5 2.59 -22.75 -30.75
C ARG A 5 2.75 -21.23 -30.90
N LEU A 6 2.11 -20.45 -30.03
CA LEU A 6 2.48 -19.05 -29.80
C LEU A 6 3.28 -18.96 -28.51
N SER A 7 4.49 -18.46 -28.69
CA SER A 7 5.53 -18.18 -27.72
C SER A 7 5.13 -17.07 -26.75
N LEU A 8 5.48 -17.25 -25.47
CA LEU A 8 5.68 -16.15 -24.53
C LEU A 8 6.59 -15.10 -25.15
N GLN A 9 6.16 -13.84 -25.10
CA GLN A 9 7.07 -12.70 -25.12
C GLN A 9 6.87 -11.91 -23.84
N GLU A 10 8.01 -11.63 -23.21
CA GLU A 10 8.19 -10.80 -22.03
C GLU A 10 7.68 -9.38 -22.28
N THR A 11 7.01 -8.79 -21.28
CA THR A 11 6.87 -7.34 -21.19
C THR A 11 7.16 -6.87 -19.77
N HIS A 12 7.97 -5.81 -19.72
CA HIS A 12 8.66 -5.24 -18.58
C HIS A 12 7.77 -4.52 -17.55
N GLY A 13 8.20 -4.57 -16.28
CA GLY A 13 8.22 -3.44 -15.35
C GLY A 13 6.89 -2.88 -14.83
N GLY A 14 6.16 -3.62 -13.99
CA GLY A 14 5.00 -3.12 -13.22
C GLY A 14 5.32 -2.96 -11.73
N ARG A 15 4.96 -1.83 -11.10
CA ARG A 15 5.27 -1.52 -9.69
C ARG A 15 4.35 -2.31 -8.74
N CYS A 16 4.92 -2.87 -7.68
CA CYS A 16 4.20 -3.72 -6.74
C CYS A 16 3.45 -2.92 -5.67
N PHE A 17 2.13 -2.93 -5.76
CA PHE A 17 1.22 -2.66 -4.63
C PHE A 17 0.14 -3.77 -4.51
N SER A 18 0.16 -4.80 -5.35
CA SER A 18 -0.96 -5.73 -5.55
C SER A 18 -0.80 -7.13 -4.93
N SER A 19 0.37 -7.50 -4.39
CA SER A 19 0.64 -8.90 -4.02
C SER A 19 -0.18 -9.41 -2.83
N PHE A 20 -0.41 -8.58 -1.81
CA PHE A 20 -1.31 -8.95 -0.71
C PHE A 20 -2.79 -9.03 -1.15
N ALA A 21 -3.18 -8.28 -2.19
CA ALA A 21 -4.53 -8.30 -2.74
C ALA A 21 -4.82 -9.59 -3.53
N ALA A 22 -3.87 -9.99 -4.36
CA ALA A 22 -4.06 -11.02 -5.37
C ALA A 22 -4.30 -12.41 -4.75
N ALA A 23 -3.59 -12.75 -3.67
CA ALA A 23 -3.72 -14.05 -3.02
C ALA A 23 -5.11 -14.27 -2.36
N ALA A 24 -5.83 -13.20 -2.02
CA ALA A 24 -7.13 -13.28 -1.35
C ALA A 24 -8.34 -13.23 -2.30
N LEU A 25 -8.17 -12.80 -3.57
CA LEU A 25 -9.30 -12.35 -4.42
C LEU A 25 -9.55 -13.13 -5.73
N GLY A 26 -8.73 -14.14 -6.07
CA GLY A 26 -8.99 -15.10 -7.15
C GLY A 26 -8.84 -14.56 -8.59
N GLU A 27 -9.07 -15.44 -9.59
CA GLU A 27 -8.75 -15.25 -11.02
C GLU A 27 -9.45 -14.06 -11.73
N ARG A 28 -10.44 -13.42 -11.11
CA ARG A 28 -11.12 -12.24 -11.69
C ARG A 28 -10.37 -10.93 -11.46
N PHE A 29 -9.39 -10.90 -10.55
CA PHE A 29 -8.65 -9.70 -10.21
C PHE A 29 -7.56 -9.35 -11.23
N ASP A 30 -6.99 -10.35 -11.92
CA ASP A 30 -5.96 -10.15 -12.95
C ASP A 30 -6.47 -9.35 -14.15
N ALA A 31 -7.77 -9.44 -14.46
CA ALA A 31 -8.40 -8.64 -15.51
C ALA A 31 -8.67 -7.18 -15.08
N LEU A 32 -8.68 -6.90 -13.77
CA LEU A 32 -8.95 -5.59 -13.18
C LEU A 32 -7.67 -4.80 -12.90
N LEU A 33 -6.53 -5.49 -12.79
CA LEU A 33 -5.23 -4.89 -12.54
C LEU A 33 -4.38 -4.97 -13.79
N ASP A 34 -4.35 -3.91 -14.59
CA ASP A 34 -3.12 -3.59 -15.29
C ASP A 34 -2.18 -2.92 -14.26
N PRO A 35 -1.12 -3.59 -13.78
CA PRO A 35 -0.20 -2.98 -12.82
C PRO A 35 0.51 -1.75 -13.39
N ALA A 36 0.49 -1.54 -14.71
CA ALA A 36 0.94 -0.31 -15.32
C ALA A 36 -0.05 0.85 -15.10
N GLU A 37 -1.34 0.60 -14.91
CA GLU A 37 -2.37 1.63 -14.78
C GLU A 37 -2.79 1.91 -13.33
N ALA A 38 -2.62 0.94 -12.42
CA ALA A 38 -2.94 1.15 -11.01
C ALA A 38 -1.98 2.17 -10.36
N ARG A 39 -2.52 3.20 -9.71
CA ARG A 39 -1.76 4.19 -8.93
C ARG A 39 -1.84 3.92 -7.43
N VAL A 40 -3.03 3.60 -6.93
CA VAL A 40 -3.27 3.28 -5.52
C VAL A 40 -3.98 1.94 -5.47
N VAL A 41 -3.51 1.06 -4.61
CA VAL A 41 -4.18 -0.20 -4.27
C VAL A 41 -4.25 -0.28 -2.75
N ALA A 42 -5.45 -0.40 -2.21
CA ALA A 42 -5.67 -0.61 -0.79
C ALA A 42 -6.55 -1.85 -0.60
N VAL A 43 -6.18 -2.70 0.35
CA VAL A 43 -6.82 -4.01 0.57
C VAL A 43 -7.08 -4.19 2.05
N GLY A 44 -8.26 -4.69 2.39
CA GLY A 44 -8.66 -5.08 3.74
C GLY A 44 -9.77 -6.12 3.67
N ARG A 45 -10.90 -5.86 4.35
CA ARG A 45 -12.14 -6.66 4.13
C ARG A 45 -12.73 -6.50 2.72
N GLY A 46 -12.33 -5.44 2.04
CA GLY A 46 -12.66 -5.14 0.66
C GLY A 46 -11.43 -4.62 -0.08
N PHE A 47 -11.64 -3.86 -1.14
CA PHE A 47 -10.54 -3.25 -1.88
C PHE A 47 -10.91 -1.88 -2.44
N LEU A 48 -9.88 -1.07 -2.67
CA LEU A 48 -9.91 0.16 -3.42
C LEU A 48 -8.75 0.15 -4.41
N ILE A 49 -9.05 0.46 -5.67
CA ILE A 49 -8.06 0.66 -6.73
C ILE A 49 -8.34 2.03 -7.34
N ALA A 50 -7.33 2.90 -7.37
CA ALA A 50 -7.38 4.15 -8.11
C ALA A 50 -6.36 4.08 -9.25
N ASN A 51 -6.83 4.28 -10.49
CA ASN A 51 -6.01 4.19 -11.69
C ASN A 51 -5.44 5.54 -12.10
N LYS A 52 -4.48 5.52 -13.04
CA LYS A 52 -3.87 6.72 -13.62
C LYS A 52 -4.85 7.58 -14.39
N ASP A 53 -5.83 6.96 -15.06
CA ASP A 53 -6.94 7.60 -15.78
C ASP A 53 -8.01 8.23 -14.86
N LEU A 54 -7.75 8.22 -13.54
CA LEU A 54 -8.63 8.73 -12.48
C LEU A 54 -9.88 7.87 -12.21
N SER A 55 -10.03 6.72 -12.86
CA SER A 55 -11.07 5.76 -12.48
C SER A 55 -10.78 5.19 -11.09
N VAL A 56 -11.85 4.99 -10.32
CA VAL A 56 -11.78 4.40 -8.98
C VAL A 56 -12.72 3.19 -8.97
N HIS A 57 -12.16 2.03 -8.63
CA HIS A 57 -12.90 0.79 -8.45
C HIS A 57 -12.82 0.38 -7.00
N HIS A 58 -13.94 -0.03 -6.42
CA HIS A 58 -13.96 -0.50 -5.04
C HIS A 58 -15.04 -1.54 -4.81
N SER A 59 -14.88 -2.29 -3.72
CA SER A 59 -15.88 -3.22 -3.24
C SER A 59 -15.71 -3.42 -1.73
N HIS A 60 -16.83 -3.52 -1.00
CA HIS A 60 -16.85 -3.82 0.44
C HIS A 60 -15.95 -2.89 1.28
N LEU A 61 -15.98 -1.59 0.99
CA LEU A 61 -15.25 -0.60 1.79
C LEU A 61 -15.92 -0.36 3.14
N PRO A 62 -15.18 0.17 4.14
CA PRO A 62 -15.80 0.78 5.30
C PRO A 62 -16.87 1.78 4.87
N ARG A 63 -18.06 1.70 5.47
CA ARG A 63 -19.25 2.47 5.04
C ARG A 63 -18.98 3.98 4.97
N ALA A 64 -18.21 4.52 5.91
CA ALA A 64 -17.86 5.94 5.93
C ALA A 64 -16.96 6.32 4.73
N LEU A 65 -15.99 5.47 4.39
CA LEU A 65 -15.12 5.65 3.23
C LEU A 65 -15.91 5.57 1.92
N GLU A 66 -16.81 4.59 1.81
CA GLU A 66 -17.67 4.42 0.62
C GLU A 66 -18.59 5.63 0.40
N ALA A 67 -19.27 6.10 1.45
CA ALA A 67 -20.15 7.25 1.37
C ALA A 67 -19.40 8.52 0.91
N MET A 68 -18.22 8.76 1.49
CA MET A 68 -17.38 9.89 1.13
C MET A 68 -16.88 9.79 -0.32
N LEU A 69 -16.41 8.62 -0.77
CA LEU A 69 -15.98 8.42 -2.16
C LEU A 69 -17.14 8.65 -3.13
N THR A 70 -18.33 8.15 -2.80
CA THR A 70 -19.54 8.33 -3.61
C THR A 70 -19.88 9.81 -3.75
N GLU A 71 -19.94 10.56 -2.64
CA GLU A 71 -20.21 12.00 -2.65
C GLU A 71 -19.19 12.77 -3.51
N ARG A 72 -17.90 12.45 -3.36
CA ARG A 72 -16.83 13.09 -4.15
C ARG A 72 -16.93 12.78 -5.64
N LEU A 73 -17.26 11.54 -6.01
CA LEU A 73 -17.43 11.15 -7.41
C LEU A 73 -18.66 11.81 -8.04
N GLU A 74 -19.76 11.93 -7.29
CA GLU A 74 -20.99 12.61 -7.73
C GLU A 74 -20.82 14.12 -7.88
N ALA A 75 -19.90 14.73 -7.12
CA ALA A 75 -19.55 16.15 -7.26
C ALA A 75 -18.91 16.51 -8.63
N GLY A 76 -18.47 15.52 -9.40
CA GLY A 76 -18.01 15.70 -10.79
C GLY A 76 -16.55 16.12 -10.96
N ASP A 77 -15.80 16.32 -9.87
CA ASP A 77 -14.35 16.51 -9.93
C ASP A 77 -13.63 15.17 -9.72
N ALA A 78 -13.48 14.41 -10.81
CA ALA A 78 -12.79 13.12 -10.79
C ALA A 78 -11.35 13.21 -10.27
N ARG A 79 -10.67 14.36 -10.44
CA ARG A 79 -9.30 14.53 -9.97
C ARG A 79 -9.27 14.71 -8.46
N ALA A 80 -10.18 15.50 -7.89
CA ALA A 80 -10.32 15.65 -6.44
C ALA A 80 -10.86 14.36 -5.78
N ALA A 81 -11.69 13.59 -6.48
CA ALA A 81 -12.20 12.32 -5.98
C ALA A 81 -11.18 11.17 -6.04
N CYS A 82 -10.09 11.31 -6.80
CA CYS A 82 -9.09 10.27 -6.98
C CYS A 82 -8.14 10.19 -5.76
N PRO A 83 -8.10 9.05 -5.03
CA PRO A 83 -7.13 8.84 -3.97
C PRO A 83 -5.70 8.91 -4.48
N GLU A 84 -4.83 9.53 -3.69
CA GLU A 84 -3.38 9.51 -3.86
C GLU A 84 -2.70 8.51 -2.92
N ASN A 85 -3.26 8.32 -1.73
CA ASN A 85 -2.84 7.31 -0.78
C ASN A 85 -4.10 6.75 -0.12
N ALA A 86 -4.18 5.44 0.06
CA ALA A 86 -5.29 4.81 0.75
C ALA A 86 -4.80 3.55 1.46
N VAL A 87 -5.31 3.34 2.67
CA VAL A 87 -5.04 2.16 3.49
C VAL A 87 -6.36 1.74 4.11
N ILE A 88 -6.69 0.45 3.99
CA ILE A 88 -7.88 -0.14 4.58
C ILE A 88 -7.38 -1.12 5.64
N GLY A 89 -7.76 -0.87 6.89
CA GLY A 89 -7.41 -1.72 8.03
C GLY A 89 -8.47 -2.75 8.36
N VAL A 90 -8.25 -3.42 9.48
CA VAL A 90 -9.28 -4.23 10.15
C VAL A 90 -10.30 -3.32 10.84
N ASP A 91 -11.47 -3.86 11.17
CA ASP A 91 -12.49 -3.17 11.98
C ASP A 91 -12.93 -1.80 11.46
N ASP A 92 -13.11 -1.72 10.14
CA ASP A 92 -13.54 -0.52 9.42
C ASP A 92 -12.57 0.66 9.54
N ALA A 93 -11.35 0.43 10.04
CA ALA A 93 -10.30 1.43 10.04
C ALA A 93 -9.86 1.75 8.60
N PHE A 94 -9.60 3.01 8.32
CA PHE A 94 -9.02 3.44 7.06
C PHE A 94 -8.27 4.76 7.21
N TYR A 95 -7.39 5.01 6.26
CA TYR A 95 -6.78 6.31 6.01
C TYR A 95 -6.82 6.54 4.50
N VAL A 96 -7.20 7.74 4.08
CA VAL A 96 -7.18 8.12 2.67
C VAL A 96 -6.76 9.58 2.53
N ARG A 97 -5.83 9.82 1.60
CA ARG A 97 -5.43 11.13 1.12
C ARG A 97 -5.79 11.25 -0.35
N PHE A 98 -6.49 12.30 -0.70
CA PHE A 98 -6.88 12.62 -2.07
C PHE A 98 -5.87 13.56 -2.71
N ARG A 99 -5.89 13.64 -4.05
CA ARG A 99 -4.97 14.51 -4.82
C ARG A 99 -5.20 16.01 -4.62
N ASP A 100 -6.36 16.40 -4.09
CA ASP A 100 -6.66 17.78 -3.68
C ASP A 100 -6.04 18.13 -2.31
N GLY A 101 -5.35 17.19 -1.66
CA GLY A 101 -4.74 17.34 -0.35
C GLY A 101 -5.69 17.06 0.81
N HIS A 102 -6.98 16.79 0.55
CA HIS A 102 -7.92 16.40 1.57
C HIS A 102 -7.58 15.00 2.11
N THR A 103 -7.72 14.85 3.42
CA THR A 103 -7.39 13.64 4.15
C THR A 103 -8.52 13.27 5.07
N GLU A 104 -8.91 12.01 5.05
CA GLU A 104 -9.96 11.46 5.91
C GLU A 104 -9.49 10.13 6.48
N TRP A 105 -9.91 9.86 7.71
CA TRP A 105 -9.49 8.66 8.41
C TRP A 105 -10.48 8.20 9.46
N HIS A 106 -10.43 6.90 9.75
CA HIS A 106 -11.14 6.28 10.85
C HIS A 106 -10.24 5.21 11.47
N GLY A 107 -10.18 5.14 12.80
CA GLY A 107 -9.35 4.15 13.47
C GLY A 107 -9.28 4.39 14.98
N PRO A 108 -8.34 3.71 15.67
CA PRO A 108 -8.11 3.89 17.10
C PRO A 108 -7.93 5.36 17.49
N ILE A 109 -8.30 5.70 18.73
CA ILE A 109 -8.13 7.08 19.24
C ILE A 109 -6.65 7.50 19.20
N SER A 110 -5.73 6.60 19.57
CA SER A 110 -4.28 6.89 19.53
C SER A 110 -3.78 7.18 18.12
N PHE A 111 -4.28 6.44 17.11
CA PHE A 111 -4.02 6.72 15.70
C PHE A 111 -4.56 8.09 15.30
N SER A 112 -5.81 8.38 15.65
CA SER A 112 -6.47 9.64 15.29
C SER A 112 -5.75 10.86 15.88
N CYS A 113 -5.28 10.77 17.13
CA CYS A 113 -4.42 11.80 17.73
C CYS A 113 -3.10 11.95 16.97
N ALA A 114 -2.44 10.84 16.62
CA ALA A 114 -1.16 10.86 15.92
C ALA A 114 -1.25 11.46 14.51
N VAL A 115 -2.34 11.18 13.77
CA VAL A 115 -2.63 11.77 12.45
C VAL A 115 -2.98 13.26 12.57
N ALA A 116 -3.81 13.63 13.54
CA ALA A 116 -4.25 15.02 13.74
C ALA A 116 -3.09 16.00 13.98
N GLU A 117 -1.96 15.52 14.50
CA GLU A 117 -0.76 16.34 14.65
C GLU A 117 -0.15 16.75 13.30
N ASN A 118 -0.20 15.90 12.26
CA ASN A 118 0.41 16.15 10.94
C ASN A 118 -0.31 15.41 9.80
N PRO A 119 -1.57 15.78 9.44
CA PRO A 119 -2.38 15.00 8.50
C PRO A 119 -1.83 14.97 7.07
N HIS A 120 -1.08 16.02 6.67
CA HIS A 120 -0.58 16.18 5.31
C HIS A 120 0.81 15.58 5.07
N GLN A 121 1.52 15.17 6.12
CA GLN A 121 2.92 14.73 6.03
C GLN A 121 3.08 13.22 6.18
N LEU A 122 2.09 12.43 5.79
CA LEU A 122 2.14 10.98 5.93
C LEU A 122 2.64 10.35 4.62
N ALA A 123 3.79 9.67 4.72
CA ALA A 123 4.39 8.92 3.62
C ALA A 123 3.75 7.53 3.51
N SER A 124 3.62 6.82 4.63
CA SER A 124 3.06 5.47 4.70
C SER A 124 2.25 5.29 5.97
N VAL A 125 1.12 4.58 5.86
CA VAL A 125 0.29 4.17 6.99
C VAL A 125 0.05 2.67 6.89
N ALA A 126 0.01 1.98 8.03
CA ALA A 126 -0.41 0.58 8.08
C ALA A 126 -1.30 0.36 9.31
N PHE A 127 -2.33 -0.46 9.15
CA PHE A 127 -3.15 -0.97 10.24
C PHE A 127 -2.90 -2.45 10.42
N GLY A 128 -2.78 -2.88 11.67
CA GLY A 128 -2.60 -4.25 12.08
C GLY A 128 -3.79 -4.73 12.90
N GLU A 129 -3.75 -6.01 13.30
CA GLU A 129 -4.76 -6.59 14.17
C GLU A 129 -4.82 -5.89 15.53
N SER A 130 -5.95 -6.05 16.24
CA SER A 130 -6.16 -5.52 17.59
C SER A 130 -5.98 -4.00 17.71
N GLY A 131 -6.17 -3.26 16.61
CA GLY A 131 -6.00 -1.81 16.60
C GLY A 131 -4.54 -1.35 16.56
N GLY A 132 -3.60 -2.23 16.18
CA GLY A 132 -2.23 -1.83 15.90
C GLY A 132 -2.13 -0.90 14.70
N TRP A 133 -1.20 0.05 14.73
CA TRP A 133 -0.97 0.95 13.61
C TRP A 133 0.47 1.46 13.54
N VAL A 134 0.90 1.83 12.33
CA VAL A 134 2.18 2.50 12.05
C VAL A 134 1.92 3.68 11.14
N ILE A 135 2.55 4.81 11.44
CA ILE A 135 2.61 6.01 10.61
C ILE A 135 4.09 6.30 10.35
N VAL A 136 4.45 6.44 9.08
CA VAL A 136 5.73 6.97 8.62
C VAL A 136 5.45 8.32 7.99
N CYS A 137 6.06 9.36 8.53
CA CYS A 137 5.94 10.72 8.03
C CYS A 137 6.96 11.01 6.92
N ASP A 138 6.71 12.04 6.11
CA ASP A 138 7.59 12.46 5.01
C ASP A 138 8.97 12.94 5.51
N ASP A 139 9.06 13.42 6.76
CA ASP A 139 10.31 13.80 7.42
C ASP A 139 11.10 12.60 7.99
N GLY A 140 10.58 11.38 7.82
CA GLY A 140 11.14 10.15 8.37
C GLY A 140 10.78 9.89 9.83
N THR A 141 9.97 10.74 10.47
CA THR A 141 9.42 10.46 11.79
C THR A 141 8.51 9.24 11.73
N ILE A 142 8.65 8.33 12.71
CA ILE A 142 7.85 7.11 12.80
C ILE A 142 7.05 7.17 14.10
N LYS A 143 5.74 6.93 14.01
CA LYS A 143 4.85 6.73 15.16
C LYS A 143 4.15 5.39 15.02
N PHE A 144 3.97 4.67 16.12
CA PHE A 144 3.28 3.40 16.11
C PHE A 144 2.68 3.10 17.47
N ASP A 145 1.66 2.26 17.50
CA ASP A 145 1.02 1.76 18.71
C ASP A 145 0.51 0.34 18.49
N ASN A 146 0.52 -0.46 19.55
CA ASN A 146 0.06 -1.85 19.58
C ASN A 146 0.56 -2.73 18.39
N VAL A 147 1.84 -2.60 18.03
CA VAL A 147 2.46 -3.39 16.95
C VAL A 147 3.24 -4.60 17.49
N PRO A 148 3.48 -5.64 16.67
CA PRO A 148 4.34 -6.76 17.06
C PRO A 148 5.72 -6.30 17.54
N SER A 149 6.26 -6.94 18.57
CA SER A 149 7.53 -6.55 19.20
C SER A 149 8.71 -6.56 18.23
N GLU A 150 8.77 -7.52 17.30
CA GLU A 150 9.80 -7.58 16.27
C GLU A 150 9.70 -6.41 15.28
N LEU A 151 8.48 -6.00 14.91
CA LEU A 151 8.26 -4.81 14.09
C LEU A 151 8.69 -3.55 14.85
N ALA A 152 8.30 -3.40 16.12
CA ALA A 152 8.71 -2.27 16.95
C ALA A 152 10.24 -2.10 17.01
N LYS A 153 11.00 -3.21 17.12
CA LYS A 153 12.47 -3.16 17.09
C LYS A 153 13.00 -2.60 15.76
N VAL A 154 12.43 -3.02 14.62
CA VAL A 154 12.82 -2.53 13.29
C VAL A 154 12.52 -1.04 13.15
N LEU A 155 11.32 -0.61 13.55
CA LEU A 155 10.90 0.80 13.51
C LEU A 155 11.82 1.69 14.35
N LEU A 156 12.10 1.29 15.60
CA LEU A 156 12.98 2.03 16.50
C LEU A 156 14.44 2.05 16.01
N ALA A 157 14.92 0.96 15.41
CA ALA A 157 16.27 0.91 14.84
C ALA A 157 16.41 1.85 13.64
N SER A 158 15.42 1.90 12.75
CA SER A 158 15.39 2.84 11.62
C SER A 158 15.45 4.29 12.10
N GLN A 159 14.63 4.64 13.09
CA GLN A 159 14.59 5.99 13.67
C GLN A 159 15.93 6.40 14.31
N LYS A 160 16.65 5.47 14.94
CA LYS A 160 17.94 5.74 15.58
C LYS A 160 19.11 5.87 14.60
N MET A 161 19.13 5.05 13.56
CA MET A 161 20.29 4.97 12.67
C MET A 161 20.29 6.09 11.62
N GLY A 162 19.12 6.60 11.22
CA GLY A 162 18.97 7.65 10.19
C GLY A 162 19.41 7.26 8.78
N SER A 163 20.21 6.20 8.62
CA SER A 163 20.76 5.73 7.35
C SER A 163 19.79 4.91 6.51
N LYS A 164 18.74 4.34 7.14
CA LYS A 164 17.73 3.53 6.48
C LYS A 164 16.34 4.06 6.81
N GLN A 165 15.91 5.05 6.04
CA GLN A 165 14.54 5.56 6.12
C GLN A 165 13.56 4.53 5.56
N ILE A 166 12.45 4.34 6.26
CA ILE A 166 11.37 3.47 5.82
C ILE A 166 10.61 4.19 4.71
N SER A 167 10.44 3.50 3.58
CA SER A 167 9.63 3.96 2.45
C SER A 167 8.19 3.48 2.54
N GLU A 168 7.99 2.28 3.09
CA GLU A 168 6.72 1.58 3.08
C GLU A 168 6.66 0.60 4.25
N VAL A 169 5.47 0.52 4.85
CA VAL A 169 5.14 -0.45 5.89
C VAL A 169 3.79 -1.06 5.57
N SER A 170 3.67 -2.37 5.75
CA SER A 170 2.42 -3.10 5.66
C SER A 170 2.31 -4.06 6.84
N MET A 171 1.10 -4.19 7.37
CA MET A 171 0.75 -5.15 8.41
C MET A 171 -0.42 -5.99 7.92
N GLY A 172 -0.29 -7.30 8.09
CA GLY A 172 -1.29 -8.30 7.74
C GLY A 172 -1.86 -8.98 8.97
N ALA A 173 -2.67 -10.01 8.73
CA ALA A 173 -3.21 -10.87 9.77
C ALA A 173 -2.12 -11.72 10.43
N ASN A 174 -2.42 -12.35 11.57
CA ASN A 174 -1.54 -13.28 12.28
C ASN A 174 -0.14 -12.72 12.55
N THR A 175 -0.04 -11.44 12.93
CA THR A 175 1.23 -10.73 13.18
C THR A 175 2.18 -10.63 11.96
N GLN A 176 1.68 -10.86 10.75
CA GLN A 176 2.45 -10.67 9.52
C GLN A 176 2.77 -9.19 9.33
N TRP A 177 4.00 -8.89 8.90
CA TRP A 177 4.37 -7.53 8.55
C TRP A 177 5.51 -7.49 7.55
N PHE A 178 5.60 -6.37 6.85
CA PHE A 178 6.60 -6.07 5.83
C PHE A 178 7.05 -4.61 5.97
N VAL A 179 8.35 -4.37 5.86
CA VAL A 179 8.95 -3.03 5.86
C VAL A 179 9.93 -2.94 4.70
N ARG A 180 9.77 -1.91 3.86
CA ARG A 180 10.72 -1.57 2.79
C ARG A 180 11.41 -0.25 3.10
N PHE A 181 12.71 -0.21 2.92
CA PHE A 181 13.54 0.97 3.10
C PHE A 181 13.80 1.70 1.77
N ASN A 182 14.21 2.98 1.85
CA ASN A 182 14.54 3.81 0.69
C ASN A 182 15.71 3.26 -0.14
N ASP A 183 16.57 2.40 0.43
CA ASP A 183 17.65 1.70 -0.29
C ASP A 183 17.16 0.43 -1.03
N ASN A 184 15.83 0.24 -1.13
CA ASN A 184 15.15 -0.94 -1.67
C ASN A 184 15.45 -2.26 -0.91
N SER A 185 16.19 -2.22 0.20
CA SER A 185 16.22 -3.35 1.12
C SER A 185 14.88 -3.48 1.83
N TRP A 186 14.56 -4.68 2.31
CA TRP A 186 13.33 -4.94 3.04
C TRP A 186 13.56 -5.97 4.15
N THR A 187 12.61 -6.03 5.08
CA THR A 187 12.53 -7.06 6.10
C THR A 187 11.06 -7.36 6.40
N GLY A 188 10.76 -8.56 6.87
CA GLY A 188 9.39 -8.98 7.16
C GLY A 188 9.32 -10.13 8.14
N HIS A 189 8.11 -10.40 8.64
CA HIS A 189 7.82 -11.55 9.49
C HIS A 189 6.61 -12.31 8.95
N LEU A 190 6.75 -13.64 8.86
CA LEU A 190 5.71 -14.54 8.35
C LEU A 190 5.17 -14.15 6.97
N VAL A 191 6.01 -13.51 6.15
CA VAL A 191 5.73 -13.20 4.75
C VAL A 191 5.54 -14.51 3.98
N SER A 192 4.43 -14.63 3.24
CA SER A 192 4.16 -15.85 2.48
C SER A 192 5.23 -16.08 1.40
N PRO A 193 5.50 -17.34 1.00
CA PRO A 193 6.46 -17.63 -0.07
C PRO A 193 6.15 -16.88 -1.36
N GLU A 194 4.86 -16.75 -1.71
CA GLU A 194 4.41 -16.05 -2.91
C GLU A 194 4.77 -14.57 -2.85
N LEU A 195 4.56 -13.92 -1.69
CA LEU A 195 4.99 -12.53 -1.50
C LEU A 195 6.51 -12.40 -1.54
N ASN A 196 7.23 -13.36 -0.97
CA ASN A 196 8.69 -13.39 -1.02
C ASN A 196 9.21 -13.48 -2.46
N ASP A 197 8.59 -14.32 -3.30
CA ASP A 197 8.94 -14.43 -4.73
C ASP A 197 8.70 -13.13 -5.48
N VAL A 198 7.55 -12.49 -5.23
CA VAL A 198 7.20 -11.19 -5.81
C VAL A 198 8.22 -10.12 -5.38
N VAL A 199 8.57 -10.05 -4.10
CA VAL A 199 9.57 -9.07 -3.62
C VAL A 199 10.96 -9.33 -4.20
N ASN A 200 11.40 -10.59 -4.27
CA ASN A 200 12.70 -10.96 -4.84
C ASN A 200 12.80 -10.63 -6.33
N PHE A 201 11.71 -10.83 -7.08
CA PHE A 201 11.62 -10.43 -8.49
C PHE A 201 11.89 -8.93 -8.68
N PHE A 202 11.38 -8.08 -7.78
CA PHE A 202 11.65 -6.64 -7.85
C PHE A 202 13.08 -6.26 -7.49
N GLN A 203 13.68 -6.96 -6.52
CA GLN A 203 15.09 -6.71 -6.18
C GLN A 203 16.02 -7.03 -7.34
N ALA A 204 15.76 -8.12 -8.06
CA ALA A 204 16.52 -8.47 -9.26
C ALA A 204 16.35 -7.40 -10.36
N SER A 205 15.12 -6.93 -10.57
CA SER A 205 14.80 -5.95 -11.62
C SER A 205 15.35 -4.54 -11.35
N ALA A 206 15.49 -4.14 -10.08
CA ALA A 206 16.01 -2.83 -9.70
C ALA A 206 17.54 -2.71 -9.90
N GLY A 207 18.27 -3.83 -9.88
CA GLY A 207 19.72 -3.86 -10.07
C GLY A 207 20.18 -3.56 -11.51
N ASP A 208 19.33 -3.81 -12.51
CA ASP A 208 19.70 -3.68 -13.93
C ASP A 208 19.62 -2.25 -14.48
N VAL A 209 19.11 -1.28 -13.72
CA VAL A 209 18.95 0.10 -14.19
C VAL A 209 20.24 0.93 -14.04
N GLN A 210 21.29 0.39 -13.41
CA GLN A 210 22.55 1.12 -13.18
C GLN A 210 23.52 1.18 -14.39
N GLY A 211 23.13 0.65 -15.57
CA GLY A 211 24.00 0.56 -16.76
C GLY A 211 23.81 1.59 -17.87
N CYS A 212 22.71 2.36 -17.89
CA CYS A 212 22.43 3.32 -18.97
C CYS A 212 22.84 4.74 -18.56
N SER A 213 24.15 5.03 -18.64
CA SER A 213 24.64 6.40 -18.68
C SER A 213 24.45 6.93 -20.12
N LEU A 214 23.67 7.99 -20.29
CA LEU A 214 23.63 8.80 -21.52
C LEU A 214 24.90 9.63 -21.68
#